data_AF-A0A432N7A2-F1
#
_entry.id   AF-A0A432N7A2-F1
#
_cell.length_a   1.000
_cell.length_b   1.000
_cell.length_c   1.000
_cell.angle_alpha   90.00
_cell.angle_beta   90.00
_cell.angle_gamma   90.00
#
_symmetry.space_group_name_H-M   'P 1'
#
loop_
_entity.id
_entity.type
_entity.pdbx_description
1 polymer ?
#
loop_
_entity_poly.entity_id
_entity_poly.type
_entity_poly.pdbx_seq_one_letter_code
_entity_poly.pdbx_strand_id
1 'polypeptide(L)' 'KIHANSGQGTIPTPITMEELEDMLLDFGIMKSDEQMLAELQAKESAVVAAQ' A
#
# COMPACT_ATOMS: atom_id res chain seq x y z
N LYS A 1 10.01 -16.17 -3.52
CA LYS A 1 9.26 -17.06 -4.43
C LYS A 1 8.53 -16.17 -5.41
N ILE A 2 8.80 -16.27 -6.71
CA ILE A 2 8.22 -15.39 -7.74
C ILE A 2 6.77 -15.85 -7.96
N HIS A 3 5.82 -15.20 -7.29
CA HIS A 3 4.48 -15.74 -7.09
C HIS A 3 3.49 -15.51 -8.25
N ALA A 4 3.82 -14.72 -9.27
CA ALA A 4 2.83 -14.32 -10.28
C ALA A 4 2.88 -15.09 -11.61
N ASN A 5 4.00 -15.75 -11.94
CA ASN A 5 4.25 -16.25 -13.30
C ASN A 5 4.45 -17.77 -13.39
N SER A 6 3.84 -18.55 -12.50
CA SER A 6 4.07 -19.99 -12.37
C SER A 6 3.55 -20.83 -13.56
N GLY A 7 4.20 -20.71 -14.73
CA GLY A 7 3.95 -21.57 -15.90
C GLY A 7 3.06 -21.00 -17.00
N GLN A 8 2.78 -19.69 -17.02
CA GLN A 8 1.93 -19.08 -18.06
C GLN A 8 2.66 -18.72 -19.38
N GLY A 9 3.97 -19.01 -19.49
CA GLY A 9 4.74 -18.83 -20.74
C GLY A 9 5.00 -17.39 -21.18
N THR A 10 4.41 -16.39 -20.50
CA THR A 10 4.69 -14.97 -20.73
C THR A 10 5.73 -14.49 -19.73
N ILE A 11 6.85 -13.90 -20.17
CA ILE A 11 7.79 -13.25 -19.25
C ILE A 11 7.13 -11.97 -18.72
N PRO A 12 6.95 -11.79 -17.40
CA PRO A 12 6.43 -10.54 -16.85
C PRO A 12 7.39 -9.40 -17.17
N THR A 13 6.87 -8.29 -17.65
CA THR A 13 7.66 -7.06 -17.78
C THR A 13 7.99 -6.55 -16.38
N PRO A 14 9.28 -6.34 -16.05
CA PRO A 14 9.65 -5.68 -14.80
C PRO A 14 9.04 -4.27 -14.77
N ILE A 15 8.36 -3.95 -13.69
CA ILE A 15 7.94 -2.58 -13.39
C ILE A 15 8.99 -1.93 -12.47
N THR A 16 9.09 -0.61 -12.53
CA THR A 16 9.92 0.18 -11.62
C THR A 16 9.25 0.30 -10.25
N MET A 17 10.02 0.73 -9.24
CA MET A 17 9.47 0.98 -7.90
C MET A 17 8.48 2.15 -7.91
N GLU A 18 8.73 3.17 -8.74
CA GLU A 18 7.83 4.32 -8.93
C GLU A 18 6.50 3.88 -9.55
N GLU A 19 6.54 3.04 -10.60
CA GLU A 19 5.33 2.45 -11.20
C GLU A 19 4.55 1.58 -10.20
N LEU A 20 5.25 0.88 -9.31
CA LEU A 20 4.60 0.11 -8.25
C LEU A 20 3.91 1.03 -7.24
N GLU A 21 4.54 2.13 -6.83
CA GLU A 21 3.97 3.11 -5.90
C GLU A 21 2.74 3.81 -6.48
N ASP A 22 2.82 4.26 -7.73
CA ASP A 22 1.69 4.86 -8.46
C ASP A 22 0.51 3.89 -8.54
N MET A 23 0.76 2.61 -8.89
CA MET A 23 -0.27 1.58 -8.89
C MET A 23 -0.87 1.38 -7.49
N LEU A 24 -0.06 1.33 -6.43
CA LEU A 24 -0.57 1.15 -5.08
C LEU A 24 -1.43 2.33 -4.60
N LEU A 25 -1.13 3.55 -5.04
CA LEU A 25 -1.95 4.74 -4.81
C LEU A 25 -3.26 4.69 -5.61
N ASP A 26 -3.19 4.33 -6.90
CA ASP A 26 -4.36 4.22 -7.78
C ASP A 26 -5.36 3.17 -7.33
N PHE A 27 -4.88 2.01 -6.85
CA PHE A 27 -5.71 0.96 -6.29
C PHE A 27 -6.20 1.28 -4.87
N GLY A 28 -5.83 2.43 -4.30
CA GLY A 28 -6.20 2.86 -2.95
C GLY A 28 -5.68 1.95 -1.84
N ILE A 29 -4.62 1.17 -2.12
CA ILE A 29 -4.00 0.24 -1.17
C ILE A 29 -3.01 0.99 -0.28
N MET A 30 -2.27 1.94 -0.86
CA MET A 30 -1.54 2.94 -0.10
C MET A 30 -2.51 4.03 0.34
N LYS A 31 -2.51 4.29 1.65
CA LYS A 31 -3.22 5.43 2.23
C LYS A 31 -2.52 6.70 1.76
N SER A 32 -3.30 7.68 1.31
CA SER A 32 -2.76 9.02 1.15
C SER A 32 -2.21 9.51 2.49
N ASP A 33 -1.23 10.42 2.46
CA ASP A 33 -0.65 11.00 3.67
C ASP A 33 -1.73 11.51 4.63
N GLU A 34 -2.81 12.09 4.10
CA GLU A 34 -4.00 12.51 4.85
C GLU A 34 -4.71 11.36 5.57
N GLN A 35 -4.94 10.23 4.90
CA GLN A 35 -5.58 9.08 5.53
C GLN A 35 -4.68 8.46 6.61
N MET A 36 -3.37 8.47 6.38
CA MET A 36 -2.40 7.96 7.35
C MET A 36 -2.31 8.87 8.59
N LEU A 37 -2.35 10.19 8.40
CA LEU A 37 -2.42 11.18 9.49
C LEU A 37 -3.71 11.05 10.29
N ALA A 38 -4.85 10.90 9.61
CA ALA A 38 -6.16 10.75 10.25
C ALA A 38 -6.23 9.50 11.12
N GLU A 39 -5.67 8.37 10.66
CA GLU A 39 -5.60 7.15 11.47
C GLU A 39 -4.62 7.27 12.64
N LEU A 40 -3.51 7.98 12.49
CA LEU A 40 -2.57 8.25 13.59
C LEU A 40 -3.25 9.11 14.67
N GLN A 41 -3.91 10.19 14.30
CA GLN A 41 -4.70 11.01 15.24
C GLN A 41 -5.85 10.22 15.89
N ALA A 42 -6.55 9.38 15.12
CA ALA A 42 -7.60 8.51 15.66
C ALA A 42 -7.04 7.48 16.65
N LYS A 43 -5.86 6.91 16.37
CA LYS A 43 -5.18 5.99 17.28
C LYS A 43 -4.67 6.70 18.54
N GLU A 44 -4.05 7.86 18.41
CA GLU A 44 -3.56 8.63 19.56
C GLU A 44 -4.71 9.09 20.46
N SER A 45 -5.80 9.59 19.88
CA SER A 45 -7.00 9.98 20.66
C SER A 45 -7.67 8.78 21.34
N ALA A 46 -7.70 7.61 20.71
CA ALA A 46 -8.19 6.38 21.35
C ALA A 46 -7.30 5.90 22.50
N VAL A 47 -5.98 6.07 22.41
CA VAL A 47 -5.03 5.74 23.48
C VAL A 47 -5.14 6.72 24.65
N VAL A 48 -5.37 8.01 24.37
CA VAL A 48 -5.51 9.05 25.41
C VAL A 48 -6.87 8.97 26.12
N ALA A 49 -7.96 8.64 25.40
CA ALA A 49 -9.28 8.47 26.01
C ALA A 49 -9.44 7.19 26.84
N ALA A 50 -8.49 6.26 26.74
CA ALA A 50 -8.46 5.01 27.50
C ALA A 50 -7.57 5.08 28.76
N GLN A 51 -6.98 6.24 29.08
CA GLN A 51 -6.22 6.49 30.32
C GLN A 51 -7.06 7.23 31.38
#